data_AF-A0A4Q5P166-F1
#
_entry.id   AF-A0A4Q5P166-F1
#
_cell.length_a   1.000
_cell.length_b   1.000
_cell.length_c   1.000
_cell.angle_alpha   90.00
_cell.angle_beta   90.00
_cell.angle_gamma   90.00
#
_symmetry.space_group_name_H-M   'P 1'
#
loop_
_entity.id
_entity.type
_entity.pdbx_description
1 polymer ?
#
loop_
_entity_poly.entity_id
_entity_poly.type
_entity_poly.pdbx_seq_one_letter_code
_entity_poly.pdbx_strand_id
1 'polypeptide(L)'
;WCWGYAWNRPGLDKKTRSMLNLAMLTALNRAPEIKLHTRGAINNGVTVDEIKEVLLHATVYCGIPAGLDAFKSANEVLKEMGQVK
;
A
#
# COMPACT_ATOMS: atom_id res chain seq x y z
N TRP A 1 14.79 -12.91 5.51
CA TRP A 1 13.62 -13.74 5.16
C TRP A 1 12.67 -13.01 4.18
N CYS A 2 11.96 -11.93 4.52
CA CYS A 2 10.99 -11.27 3.62
C CYS A 2 11.51 -10.91 2.22
N TRP A 3 12.53 -10.07 2.11
CA TRP A 3 12.97 -9.49 0.83
C TRP A 3 13.69 -10.48 -0.10
N GLY A 4 14.54 -11.33 0.48
CA GLY A 4 15.29 -12.33 -0.28
C GLY A 4 14.47 -13.55 -0.68
N TYR A 5 13.43 -13.89 0.10
CA TYR A 5 12.61 -15.08 -0.11
C TYR A 5 11.19 -14.72 -0.54
N ALA A 6 10.31 -14.27 0.38
CA ALA A 6 8.88 -14.13 0.13
C ALA A 6 8.56 -13.20 -1.07
N TRP A 7 9.29 -12.09 -1.21
CA TRP A 7 9.11 -11.13 -2.31
C TRP A 7 9.65 -11.58 -3.67
N ASN A 8 10.52 -12.60 -3.69
CA ASN A 8 11.12 -13.13 -4.92
C ASN A 8 10.56 -14.50 -5.32
N ARG A 9 9.60 -15.04 -4.57
CA ARG A 9 8.98 -16.32 -4.92
C ARG A 9 8.23 -16.21 -6.25
N PRO A 10 8.28 -17.25 -7.10
CA PRO A 10 7.44 -17.31 -8.29
C PRO A 10 5.95 -17.36 -7.88
N GLY A 11 5.06 -16.92 -8.77
CA GLY A 11 3.61 -17.00 -8.62
C GLY A 11 2.89 -15.66 -8.50
N LEU A 12 3.51 -14.66 -7.86
CA LEU A 12 3.01 -13.28 -7.83
C LEU A 12 4.14 -12.31 -8.11
N ASP A 13 3.87 -11.32 -8.98
CA ASP A 13 4.79 -10.25 -9.28
C ASP A 13 4.90 -9.24 -8.12
N LYS A 14 5.92 -8.38 -8.17
CA LYS A 14 6.16 -7.39 -7.10
C LYS A 14 5.03 -6.37 -7.00
N LYS A 15 4.42 -6.00 -8.13
CA LYS A 15 3.26 -5.10 -8.17
C LYS A 15 2.09 -5.66 -7.35
N THR A 16 1.68 -6.90 -7.62
CA THR A 16 0.58 -7.55 -6.87
C THR A 16 0.94 -7.72 -5.40
N ARG A 17 2.18 -8.10 -5.08
CA ARG A 17 2.62 -8.21 -3.68
C ARG A 17 2.56 -6.88 -2.93
N SER A 18 2.92 -5.77 -3.59
CA SER A 18 2.79 -4.43 -3.02
C SER A 18 1.34 -4.07 -2.73
N MET A 19 0.40 -4.37 -3.64
CA MET A 19 -1.03 -4.13 -3.42
C MET A 19 -1.56 -4.94 -2.23
N LEU A 20 -1.25 -6.23 -2.16
CA LEU A 20 -1.65 -7.09 -1.04
C LEU A 20 -1.06 -6.60 0.29
N ASN A 21 0.20 -6.16 0.28
CA ASN A 21 0.84 -5.66 1.48
C ASN A 21 0.19 -4.36 1.98
N LEU A 22 -0.18 -3.43 1.08
CA LEU A 22 -0.92 -2.23 1.46
C LEU A 22 -2.27 -2.58 2.10
N ALA A 23 -3.04 -3.50 1.52
CA ALA A 23 -4.31 -3.96 2.09
C ALA A 23 -4.12 -4.57 3.49
N MET A 24 -3.11 -5.43 3.68
CA MET A 24 -2.82 -6.03 4.98
C MET A 24 -2.38 -5.00 6.02
N LEU A 25 -1.56 -4.02 5.64
CA LEU A 25 -1.13 -2.96 6.55
C LEU A 25 -2.29 -2.06 6.97
N THR A 26 -3.25 -1.79 6.07
CA THR A 26 -4.51 -1.13 6.40
C THR A 26 -5.30 -1.97 7.41
N ALA A 27 -5.50 -3.26 7.15
CA ALA A 27 -6.22 -4.15 8.06
C ALA A 27 -5.60 -4.23 9.46
N LEU A 28 -4.27 -4.11 9.55
CA LEU A 28 -3.50 -4.19 10.80
C LEU A 28 -3.33 -2.84 11.51
N ASN A 29 -3.92 -1.74 10.99
CA ASN A 29 -3.74 -0.37 11.52
C ASN A 29 -2.26 0.03 11.66
N ARG A 30 -1.43 -0.30 10.66
CA ARG A 30 0.02 0.03 10.65
C ARG A 30 0.32 1.22 9.76
N ALA A 31 -0.29 2.36 10.06
CA ALA A 31 -0.16 3.61 9.30
C ALA A 31 1.30 4.04 9.00
N PRO A 32 2.28 3.95 9.94
CA PRO A 32 3.68 4.27 9.65
C PRO A 32 4.30 3.39 8.56
N GLU A 33 3.95 2.10 8.52
CA GLU A 33 4.44 1.17 7.50
C GLU A 33 3.81 1.43 6.13
N ILE A 34 2.56 1.91 6.09
CA ILE A 34 1.88 2.30 4.84
C ILE A 34 2.69 3.38 4.11
N LYS A 35 3.29 4.33 4.83
CA LYS A 35 4.15 5.36 4.22
C LYS A 35 5.33 4.74 3.46
N LEU A 36 6.09 3.88 4.12
CA LEU A 36 7.25 3.20 3.52
C LEU A 36 6.84 2.36 2.32
N HIS A 37 5.78 1.57 2.47
CA HIS A 37 5.32 0.64 1.45
C HIS A 37 4.58 1.30 0.29
N THR A 38 4.03 2.51 0.46
CA THR A 38 3.48 3.33 -0.64
C THR A 38 4.58 3.69 -1.65
N ARG A 39 5.73 4.17 -1.16
CA ARG A 39 6.90 4.45 -2.02
C ARG A 39 7.40 3.19 -2.73
N GLY A 40 7.49 2.08 -2.00
CA GLY A 40 7.83 0.78 -2.57
C GLY A 40 6.84 0.29 -3.62
N ALA A 41 5.54 0.53 -3.41
CA ALA A 41 4.48 0.17 -4.36
C ALA A 41 4.60 0.93 -5.68
N ILE A 42 4.80 2.26 -5.63
CA ILE A 42 5.06 3.06 -6.84
C ILE A 42 6.30 2.55 -7.59
N ASN A 43 7.40 2.29 -6.87
CA ASN A 43 8.63 1.77 -7.48
C ASN A 43 8.46 0.37 -8.10
N ASN A 44 7.53 -0.43 -7.58
CA ASN A 44 7.18 -1.75 -8.11
C ASN A 44 6.12 -1.67 -9.23
N GLY A 45 5.70 -0.48 -9.66
CA GLY A 45 4.79 -0.26 -10.78
C GLY A 45 3.30 -0.22 -10.42
N VAL A 46 2.95 -0.09 -9.13
CA VAL A 46 1.58 0.20 -8.71
C VAL A 46 1.28 1.67 -9.01
N THR A 47 0.15 1.94 -9.67
CA THR A 47 -0.29 3.31 -9.96
C THR A 47 -0.97 3.95 -8.75
N VAL A 48 -1.05 5.27 -8.74
CA VAL A 48 -1.78 6.02 -7.70
C VAL A 48 -3.24 5.56 -7.60
N ASP A 49 -3.90 5.31 -8.74
CA ASP A 49 -5.29 4.90 -8.75
C ASP A 49 -5.46 3.47 -8.25
N GLU A 50 -4.56 2.55 -8.57
CA GLU A 50 -4.56 1.21 -7.96
C GLU A 50 -4.34 1.26 -6.45
N ILE A 51 -3.48 2.14 -5.95
CA ILE A 51 -3.31 2.34 -4.50
C ILE A 51 -4.63 2.81 -3.88
N LYS A 52 -5.32 3.78 -4.49
CA LYS A 52 -6.63 4.25 -4.00
C LYS A 52 -7.65 3.12 -3.95
N GLU A 53 -7.76 2.31 -5.00
CA GLU A 53 -8.70 1.19 -5.06
C GLU A 53 -8.42 0.13 -4.01
N VAL A 54 -7.14 -0.20 -3.78
CA VAL A 54 -6.73 -1.14 -2.73
C VAL A 54 -7.12 -0.64 -1.35
N LEU A 55 -6.82 0.63 -1.04
CA LEU A 55 -7.16 1.23 0.26
C LEU A 55 -8.68 1.35 0.43
N LEU A 56 -9.40 1.71 -0.63
CA LEU A 56 -10.87 1.80 -0.63
C LEU A 56 -11.48 0.43 -0.33
N HIS A 57 -11.03 -0.61 -1.04
CA HIS A 57 -11.55 -1.95 -0.84
C HIS A 57 -11.24 -2.49 0.56
N ALA A 58 -10.01 -2.28 1.06
CA ALA A 58 -9.65 -2.64 2.43
C ALA A 58 -10.52 -1.91 3.47
N THR A 59 -10.87 -0.65 3.23
CA THR A 59 -11.73 0.16 4.13
C THR A 59 -13.10 -0.48 4.33
N VAL A 60 -13.68 -1.11 3.30
CA VAL A 60 -14.99 -1.79 3.38
C VAL A 60 -14.97 -2.92 4.41
N TYR A 61 -13.86 -3.66 4.51
CA TYR A 61 -13.74 -4.82 5.39
C TYR A 61 -13.13 -4.50 6.76
N CYS A 62 -12.26 -3.48 6.83
CA CYS A 62 -11.50 -3.16 8.03
C CYS A 62 -12.04 -1.95 8.79
N GLY A 63 -13.06 -1.28 8.24
CA GLY A 63 -13.73 -0.13 8.83
C GLY A 63 -13.10 1.21 8.45
N ILE A 64 -13.92 2.26 8.55
CA ILE A 64 -13.56 3.64 8.20
C ILE A 64 -12.32 4.15 8.93
N PRO A 65 -12.10 3.91 10.25
CA PRO A 65 -10.92 4.43 10.94
C PRO A 65 -9.60 3.92 10.34
N ALA A 66 -9.52 2.61 10.04
CA ALA A 66 -8.34 2.00 9.43
C ALA A 66 -8.08 2.54 8.02
N GLY A 67 -9.14 2.66 7.22
CA GLY A 67 -9.09 3.27 5.91
C GLY A 67 -8.59 4.71 5.94
N LEU A 68 -9.15 5.54 6.82
CA LEU A 68 -8.81 6.96 6.94
C LEU A 68 -7.31 7.16 7.23
N ASP A 69 -6.77 6.41 8.19
CA ASP A 69 -5.35 6.49 8.55
C ASP A 69 -4.45 6.01 7.40
N ALA A 70 -4.89 4.98 6.67
CA ALA A 70 -4.20 4.50 5.48
C ALA A 70 -4.18 5.53 4.35
N PHE A 71 -5.33 6.12 4.02
CA PHE A 71 -5.45 7.16 2.99
C PHE A 71 -4.62 8.39 3.34
N LYS A 72 -4.67 8.87 4.59
CA LYS A 72 -3.85 10.00 5.04
C LYS A 72 -2.36 9.71 4.85
N SER A 73 -1.91 8.53 5.31
CA SER A 73 -0.51 8.12 5.26
C SER A 73 0.01 7.95 3.82
N ALA A 74 -0.78 7.31 2.97
CA ALA A 74 -0.43 7.15 1.55
C ALA A 74 -0.40 8.50 0.83
N ASN A 75 -1.41 9.36 1.06
CA ASN A 75 -1.51 10.68 0.44
C ASN A 75 -0.33 11.59 0.81
N GLU A 76 0.12 11.58 2.07
CA GLU A 76 1.31 12.32 2.50
C GLU A 76 2.54 11.94 1.66
N VAL A 77 2.81 10.64 1.52
CA VAL A 77 3.95 10.14 0.74
C VAL A 77 3.79 10.42 -0.76
N LEU A 78 2.58 10.26 -1.30
CA LEU A 78 2.33 10.55 -2.70
C LEU A 78 2.53 12.03 -3.04
N LYS A 79 2.22 12.95 -2.11
CA LYS A 79 2.53 14.38 -2.25
C LYS A 79 4.02 14.64 -2.21
N GLU A 80 4.73 14.07 -1.24
CA GLU A 80 6.20 14.16 -1.16
C GLU A 80 6.87 13.67 -2.44
N MET A 81 6.32 12.63 -3.06
CA MET A 81 6.82 12.05 -4.31
C MET A 81 6.34 12.77 -5.59
N GLY A 82 5.55 13.84 -5.46
CA GLY A 82 4.99 14.59 -6.60
C GLY A 82 4.02 13.77 -7.46
N GLN A 83 3.45 12.69 -6.93
CA GLN A 83 2.51 11.81 -7.64
C GLN A 83 1.07 12.36 -7.60
N VAL A 84 0.78 13.22 -6.64
CA VAL A 84 -0.51 13.92 -6.49
C VAL A 84 -0.26 15.37 -6.07
N LYS A 85 -1.24 16.24 -6.32
CA LYS A 85 -1.23 17.66 -5.91
C LYS A 85 -1.53 17.83 -4.43
#